data_AF-A0A7V3PX07-F1
#
_entry.id   AF-A0A7V3PX07-F1
#
_cell.length_a   1.000
_cell.length_b   1.000
_cell.length_c   1.000
_cell.angle_alpha   90.00
_cell.angle_beta   90.00
_cell.angle_gamma   90.00
#
_symmetry.space_group_name_H-M   'P 1'
#
loop_
_entity.id
_entity.type
_entity.pdbx_description
1 polymer ?
#
loop_
_entity_poly.entity_id
_entity_poly.type
_entity_poly.pdbx_seq_one_letter_code
_entity_poly.pdbx_strand_id
1 'polypeptide(L)'
;SYENLLRQQIDLELESARLKYESALKRFEIARVSLGQARKSLNLFEGRYRDTLATTVELLDAQKAFSQAQVNYAASILDMRLAKAEIEKIAGKGYDAK
;
A
#
# COMPACT_ATOMS: atom_id res chain seq x y z
N SER A 1 -5.35 40.11 1.30
CA SER A 1 -5.02 40.13 -0.13
C SER A 1 -5.23 38.74 -0.69
N TYR A 2 -5.78 38.60 -1.89
CA TYR A 2 -6.17 37.34 -2.53
C TYR A 2 -5.01 36.31 -2.57
N GLU A 3 -3.77 36.78 -2.68
CA GLU A 3 -2.55 35.97 -2.63
C GLU A 3 -2.34 35.20 -1.30
N ASN A 4 -2.68 35.79 -0.16
CA ASN A 4 -2.56 35.09 1.13
C ASN A 4 -3.54 33.93 1.24
N LEU A 5 -4.74 34.08 0.65
CA LEU A 5 -5.75 33.02 0.64
C LEU A 5 -5.29 31.86 -0.26
N LEU A 6 -4.74 32.17 -1.44
CA LEU A 6 -4.20 31.17 -2.36
C LEU A 6 -3.03 30.39 -1.74
N ARG A 7 -2.10 31.06 -1.05
CA ARG A 7 -0.99 30.40 -0.35
C ARG A 7 -1.49 29.47 0.77
N GLN A 8 -2.41 29.96 1.60
CA GLN A 8 -3.01 29.14 2.66
C GLN A 8 -3.71 27.89 2.09
N GLN A 9 -4.38 28.02 0.95
CA GLN A 9 -5.02 26.89 0.28
C GLN A 9 -3.99 25.86 -0.20
N ILE A 10 -2.91 26.31 -0.85
CA ILE A 10 -1.84 25.43 -1.34
C ILE A 10 -1.17 24.70 -0.17
N ASP A 11 -0.89 25.40 0.94
CA ASP A 11 -0.29 24.81 2.14
C ASP A 11 -1.19 23.72 2.76
N LEU A 12 -2.49 23.96 2.83
CA LEU A 12 -3.47 22.98 3.31
C LEU A 12 -3.59 21.76 2.39
N GLU A 13 -3.59 21.98 1.07
CA GLU A 13 -3.60 20.90 0.08
C GLU A 13 -2.35 20.02 0.19
N LEU A 14 -1.18 20.65 0.38
CA LEU A 14 0.09 19.96 0.54
C LEU A 14 0.12 19.11 1.81
N GLU A 15 -0.32 19.64 2.95
CA GLU A 15 -0.36 18.88 4.20
C GLU A 15 -1.33 17.70 4.12
N SER A 16 -2.50 17.90 3.50
CA SER A 16 -3.46 16.83 3.25
C SER A 16 -2.86 15.71 2.39
N ALA A 17 -2.15 16.08 1.30
CA ALA A 17 -1.48 15.11 0.45
C ALA A 17 -0.34 14.37 1.17
N ARG A 18 0.41 15.06 2.05
CA ARG A 18 1.46 14.48 2.89
C ARG A 18 0.90 13.41 3.83
N LEU A 19 -0.18 13.73 4.55
CA LEU A 19 -0.85 12.79 5.45
C LEU A 19 -1.42 11.58 4.70
N LYS A 20 -1.96 11.79 3.49
CA LYS A 20 -2.43 10.71 2.63
C LYS A 20 -1.29 9.79 2.21
N TYR A 21 -0.15 10.34 1.83
CA TYR A 21 1.05 9.56 1.49
C TYR A 21 1.58 8.75 2.68
N GLU A 22 1.69 9.35 3.87
CA GLU A 22 2.11 8.62 5.07
C GLU A 22 1.18 7.46 5.40
N SER A 23 -0.13 7.67 5.27
CA SER A 23 -1.13 6.62 5.46
C SER A 23 -0.99 5.50 4.43
N ALA A 24 -0.74 5.83 3.17
CA ALA A 24 -0.52 4.85 2.10
C ALA A 24 0.79 4.07 2.30
N LEU A 25 1.85 4.73 2.74
CA LEU A 25 3.14 4.11 3.07
C LEU A 25 2.99 3.08 4.20
N LYS A 26 2.29 3.43 5.29
CA LYS A 26 2.01 2.48 6.39
C LYS A 26 1.21 1.27 5.91
N ARG A 27 0.21 1.48 5.04
CA ARG A 27 -0.57 0.38 4.43
C ARG A 27 0.31 -0.52 3.56
N PHE A 28 1.22 0.05 2.78
CA PHE A 28 2.20 -0.71 2.01
C PHE A 28 3.10 -1.56 2.89
N GLU A 29 3.61 -1.01 4.00
CA GLU A 29 4.46 -1.77 4.93
C GLU A 29 3.72 -2.95 5.56
N ILE A 30 2.47 -2.74 5.98
CA ILE A 30 1.60 -3.80 6.50
C ILE A 30 1.37 -4.88 5.43
N ALA A 31 1.00 -4.47 4.21
CA ALA A 31 0.75 -5.42 3.12
C ALA A 31 2.01 -6.23 2.76
N ARG A 32 3.19 -5.61 2.81
CA ARG A 32 4.48 -6.28 2.60
C ARG A 32 4.74 -7.37 3.64
N VAL A 33 4.51 -7.06 4.92
CA VAL A 33 4.66 -8.03 6.01
C VAL A 33 3.65 -9.17 5.88
N SER A 34 2.38 -8.85 5.61
CA SER A 34 1.32 -9.84 5.41
C SER A 34 1.62 -10.79 4.24
N LEU A 35 2.18 -10.28 3.13
CA LEU A 35 2.63 -11.11 2.01
C LEU A 35 3.72 -12.10 2.45
N GLY A 36 4.70 -11.63 3.23
CA GLY A 36 5.75 -12.49 3.76
C GLY A 36 5.21 -13.58 4.71
N GLN A 37 4.24 -13.24 5.56
CA GLN A 37 3.59 -14.20 6.46
C GLN A 37 2.76 -15.22 5.68
N ALA A 38 1.97 -14.78 4.70
CA ALA A 38 1.18 -15.68 3.87
C ALA A 38 2.06 -16.64 3.06
N ARG A 39 3.23 -16.19 2.58
CA ARG A 39 4.19 -17.08 1.91
C ARG A 39 4.74 -18.16 2.83
N LYS A 40 5.10 -17.79 4.07
CA LYS A 40 5.58 -18.77 5.07
C LYS A 40 4.49 -19.80 5.40
N SER A 41 3.24 -19.36 5.53
CA SER A 41 2.09 -20.25 5.75
C SER A 41 1.90 -21.22 4.58
N LEU A 42 1.92 -20.73 3.34
CA LEU A 42 1.84 -21.57 2.15
C LEU A 42 2.95 -22.64 2.14
N ASN A 43 4.20 -22.25 2.35
CA ASN A 43 5.32 -23.19 2.39
C ASN A 43 5.15 -24.28 3.48
N LEU A 44 4.58 -23.92 4.64
CA LEU A 44 4.27 -24.87 5.72
C LEU A 44 3.22 -25.89 5.29
N PHE A 45 2.11 -25.43 4.71
CA PHE A 45 1.02 -26.31 4.29
C PHE A 45 1.39 -27.17 3.08
N GLU A 46 2.22 -26.67 2.17
CA GLU A 46 2.82 -27.47 1.09
C GLU A 46 3.66 -28.64 1.65
N GLY A 47 4.51 -28.37 2.65
CA GLY A 47 5.28 -29.41 3.33
C GLY A 47 4.41 -30.45 4.03
N ARG A 48 3.42 -29.99 4.82
CA ARG A 48 2.47 -30.88 5.50
C ARG A 48 1.66 -31.70 4.52
N TYR A 49 1.19 -31.13 3.42
CA TYR A 49 0.43 -31.85 2.40
C TYR A 49 1.27 -32.97 1.77
N ARG A 50 2.53 -32.68 1.43
CA ARG A 50 3.49 -33.68 0.91
C ARG A 50 3.70 -34.84 1.89
N ASP A 51 3.74 -34.53 3.18
CA ASP A 51 3.94 -35.52 4.24
C ASP A 51 2.61 -36.18 4.67
N THR A 52 1.50 -35.93 3.96
CA THR A 52 0.14 -36.43 4.24
C THR A 52 -0.42 -35.97 5.60
N LEU A 53 0.12 -34.87 6.13
CA LEU A 53 -0.24 -34.22 7.41
C LEU A 53 -1.15 -33.00 7.25
N ALA A 54 -1.56 -32.68 6.02
CA ALA A 54 -2.55 -31.65 5.71
C ALA A 54 -3.44 -32.12 4.55
N THR A 55 -4.66 -31.63 4.56
CA THR A 55 -5.67 -31.90 3.53
C THR A 55 -5.49 -30.98 2.32
N THR A 56 -6.05 -31.39 1.17
CA THR A 56 -6.10 -30.53 -0.03
C THR A 56 -6.82 -29.20 0.25
N VAL A 57 -7.82 -29.18 1.13
CA VAL A 57 -8.57 -27.96 1.48
C VAL A 57 -7.67 -26.97 2.23
N GLU A 58 -6.92 -27.43 3.24
CA GLU A 58 -5.97 -26.57 3.97
C GLU A 58 -4.88 -25.98 3.05
N LEU A 59 -4.39 -26.77 2.08
CA LEU A 59 -3.44 -26.29 1.08
C LEU A 59 -4.06 -25.20 0.18
N LEU A 60 -5.28 -25.43 -0.32
CA LEU A 60 -6.00 -24.46 -1.16
C LEU A 60 -6.28 -23.15 -0.40
N ASP A 61 -6.63 -23.23 0.88
CA ASP A 61 -6.83 -22.05 1.72
C ASP A 61 -5.53 -21.24 1.89
N ALA A 62 -4.40 -21.92 2.09
CA ALA A 62 -3.10 -21.26 2.18
C ALA A 62 -2.69 -20.60 0.85
N GLN A 63 -2.96 -21.26 -0.28
CA GLN A 63 -2.73 -20.70 -1.62
C GLN A 63 -3.60 -19.47 -1.87
N LYS A 64 -4.88 -19.53 -1.51
CA LYS A 64 -5.82 -18.41 -1.63
C LYS A 64 -5.38 -17.21 -0.78
N ALA A 65 -4.99 -17.46 0.47
CA ALA A 65 -4.49 -16.41 1.35
C ALA A 65 -3.23 -15.74 0.80
N PHE A 66 -2.28 -16.52 0.27
CA PHE A 66 -1.08 -15.99 -0.38
C PHE A 66 -1.42 -15.14 -1.62
N SER A 67 -2.28 -15.63 -2.50
CA SER A 67 -2.73 -14.90 -3.69
C SER A 67 -3.40 -13.57 -3.32
N GLN A 68 -4.30 -13.57 -2.32
CA GLN A 68 -4.93 -12.34 -1.84
C GLN A 68 -3.90 -11.35 -1.27
N ALA A 69 -2.90 -11.84 -0.53
CA ALA A 69 -1.84 -10.98 0.00
C ALA A 69 -0.99 -10.35 -1.12
N GLN A 70 -0.75 -11.06 -2.22
CA GLN A 70 -0.07 -10.50 -3.40
C GLN A 70 -0.86 -9.37 -4.03
N VAL A 71 -2.17 -9.55 -4.22
CA VAL A 71 -3.06 -8.51 -4.75
C VAL A 71 -3.06 -7.28 -3.85
N ASN A 72 -3.20 -7.47 -2.53
CA ASN A 72 -3.20 -6.38 -1.57
C ASN A 72 -1.86 -5.62 -1.56
N TYR A 73 -0.75 -6.34 -1.65
CA TYR A 73 0.58 -5.74 -1.76
C TYR A 73 0.72 -4.91 -3.03
N ALA A 74 0.33 -5.44 -4.19
CA ALA A 74 0.37 -4.72 -5.46
C ALA A 74 -0.49 -3.44 -5.42
N ALA A 75 -1.72 -3.53 -4.92
CA ALA A 75 -2.61 -2.38 -4.76
C ALA A 75 -1.98 -1.30 -3.86
N SER A 76 -1.39 -1.71 -2.73
CA SER A 76 -0.75 -0.77 -1.79
C SER A 76 0.45 -0.02 -2.40
N ILE A 77 1.20 -0.65 -3.32
CA ILE A 77 2.27 0.02 -4.06
C ILE A 77 1.70 1.13 -4.94
N LEU A 78 0.62 0.83 -5.68
CA LEU A 78 -0.02 1.79 -6.57
C LEU A 78 -0.57 2.98 -5.77
N ASP A 79 -1.29 2.71 -4.67
CA ASP A 79 -1.84 3.76 -3.80
C ASP A 79 -0.75 4.67 -3.24
N MET A 80 0.36 4.10 -2.75
CA MET A 80 1.51 4.85 -2.25
C MET A 80 2.14 5.73 -3.34
N ARG A 81 2.31 5.20 -4.56
CA ARG A 81 2.88 5.94 -5.69
C ARG A 81 1.97 7.08 -6.16
N LEU A 82 0.66 6.84 -6.23
CA LEU A 82 -0.32 7.86 -6.58
C LEU A 82 -0.36 8.98 -5.53
N ALA A 83 -0.31 8.63 -4.25
CA ALA A 83 -0.25 9.63 -3.18
C ALA A 83 1.02 10.49 -3.26
N LYS A 84 2.17 9.88 -3.61
CA LYS A 84 3.42 10.62 -3.83
C LYS A 84 3.32 11.58 -5.03
N ALA A 85 2.77 11.09 -6.16
CA ALA A 85 2.61 11.91 -7.37
C ALA A 85 1.69 13.13 -7.14
N GLU A 86 0.69 13.02 -6.26
CA GLU A 86 -0.16 14.16 -5.91
C GLU A 86 0.62 15.25 -5.15
N ILE A 87 1.55 14.88 -4.26
CA ILE A 87 2.45 15.84 -3.60
C ILE A 87 3.31 16.57 -4.64
N GLU A 88 3.91 15.82 -5.57
CA GLU A 88 4.77 16.37 -6.63
C GLU A 88 4.00 17.36 -7.53
N LYS A 89 2.74 17.02 -7.85
CA LYS A 89 1.84 17.88 -8.62
C LYS A 89 1.47 19.17 -7.89
N ILE A 90 1.13 19.09 -6.60
CA ILE A 90 0.80 20.28 -5.79
C ILE A 90 2.03 21.18 -5.64
N ALA A 91 3.19 20.59 -5.38
CA ALA A 91 4.45 21.33 -5.30
C ALA A 91 4.78 22.05 -6.61
N GLY A 92 4.55 21.41 -7.77
CA GLY A 92 4.71 22.03 -9.09
C GLY A 92 3.78 23.24 -9.29
N LYS A 93 2.49 23.12 -8.95
CA LYS A 93 1.55 24.25 -8.98
C LYS A 93 1.96 25.41 -8.07
N GLY A 94 2.57 25.10 -6.92
CA GLY A 94 3.09 26.11 -5.99
C GLY A 94 4.29 26.90 -6.54
N TYR A 95 5.03 26.36 -7.51
CA TYR A 95 6.07 27.09 -8.23
C TYR A 95 5.50 28.04 -9.29
N ASP A 96 4.45 27.64 -10.00
CA ASP A 96 3.81 28.46 -11.04
C ASP A 96 3.02 29.66 -10.47
N ALA A 97 2.67 29.62 -9.18
CA ALA A 97 1.95 30.68 -8.49
C ALA A 97 2.84 31.76 -7.83
N LYS A 98 4.18 31.71 -8.06
CA LYS A 98 5.15 32.72 -7.63
C LYS A 98 5.43 33.72 -8.75
#